data_AF-A0A399XYS1-F1
#
_entry.id   AF-A0A399XYS1-F1
#
_cell.length_a   1.000
_cell.length_b   1.000
_cell.length_c   1.000
_cell.angle_alpha   90.00
_cell.angle_beta   90.00
_cell.angle_gamma   90.00
#
_symmetry.space_group_name_H-M   'P 1'
#
loop_
_entity.id
_entity.type
_entity.pdbx_description
1 polymer ?
#
loop_
_entity_poly.entity_id
_entity_poly.type
_entity_poly.pdbx_seq_one_letter_code
_entity_poly.pdbx_strand_id
1 'polypeptide(L)'
;MNSPTLVRRAALAGTAAVAAVAMGAGPALAHHCFIPMYSLNGPASPNWFVFSAEQGAQLEVEYITECDAARDAGYAALEDAGLPVGIKVFEKMTIGDPKAKGRMNPNGANGKGLEYFGAGSELPGQIVDTYIAAAESVDCG
;
A
#
# COMPACT_ATOMS: atom_id res chain seq x y z
N MET A 1 51.04 -6.34 -27.87
CA MET A 1 50.02 -7.41 -27.85
C MET A 1 49.09 -7.17 -26.67
N ASN A 2 47.79 -7.14 -26.99
CA ASN A 2 46.57 -7.17 -26.16
C ASN A 2 46.11 -5.95 -25.34
N SER A 3 45.10 -5.26 -25.90
CA SER A 3 44.00 -4.55 -25.21
C SER A 3 42.94 -5.56 -24.66
N PRO A 4 41.78 -5.12 -24.12
CA PRO A 4 41.50 -4.69 -22.74
C PRO A 4 40.43 -5.60 -22.06
N THR A 5 40.13 -5.41 -20.78
CA THR A 5 38.85 -5.89 -20.19
C THR A 5 38.36 -4.93 -19.10
N LEU A 6 37.77 -3.85 -19.58
CA LEU A 6 36.76 -3.06 -18.87
C LEU A 6 35.51 -3.95 -18.71
N VAL A 7 34.80 -3.80 -17.60
CA VAL A 7 33.43 -4.30 -17.35
C VAL A 7 33.28 -5.82 -17.16
N ARG A 8 33.24 -6.27 -15.89
CA ARG A 8 32.36 -7.34 -15.37
C ARG A 8 32.63 -7.63 -13.87
N ARG A 9 32.33 -6.66 -13.01
CA ARG A 9 32.01 -6.94 -11.59
C ARG A 9 30.82 -6.10 -11.12
N ALA A 10 29.90 -5.79 -12.04
CA ALA A 10 28.56 -5.33 -11.74
C ALA A 10 27.61 -6.46 -12.11
N ALA A 11 27.42 -7.40 -11.19
CA ALA A 11 26.32 -8.36 -11.22
C ALA A 11 26.26 -9.05 -9.86
N LEU A 12 25.08 -9.00 -9.23
CA LEU A 12 24.65 -9.81 -8.09
C LEU A 12 25.11 -9.31 -6.70
N ALA A 13 24.63 -8.12 -6.32
CA ALA A 13 24.22 -7.85 -4.95
C ALA A 13 22.67 -7.83 -4.90
N GLY A 14 22.07 -8.94 -5.33
CA GLY A 14 20.64 -9.18 -5.24
C GLY A 14 20.40 -10.16 -4.10
N THR A 15 20.23 -9.66 -2.88
CA THR A 15 19.67 -10.43 -1.77
C THR A 15 18.92 -9.48 -0.85
N ALA A 16 17.60 -9.48 -1.01
CA ALA A 16 16.58 -9.40 0.02
C ALA A 16 17.00 -8.79 1.38
N ALA A 17 16.58 -7.55 1.60
CA ALA A 17 16.40 -7.00 2.94
C ALA A 17 15.17 -6.09 2.96
N VAL A 18 14.00 -6.64 2.61
CA VAL A 18 12.72 -6.06 3.03
C VAL A 18 12.25 -6.92 4.19
N ALA A 19 12.77 -6.62 5.37
CA ALA A 19 12.31 -7.22 6.61
C ALA A 19 12.08 -6.12 7.65
N ALA A 20 10.80 -5.97 7.98
CA ALA A 20 10.27 -5.41 9.21
C ALA A 20 10.36 -3.89 9.42
N VAL A 21 9.41 -3.15 8.85
CA VAL A 21 8.79 -2.00 9.52
C VAL A 21 7.26 -2.03 9.33
N ALA A 22 6.61 -3.12 9.76
CA ALA A 22 5.15 -3.16 9.87
C ALA A 22 4.73 -2.81 11.31
N MET A 23 4.99 -1.58 11.75
CA MET A 23 4.37 -1.00 12.94
C MET A 23 4.14 0.49 12.71
N GLY A 24 3.24 0.80 11.78
CA GLY A 24 2.96 2.17 11.36
C GLY A 24 1.50 2.51 11.12
N ALA A 25 0.58 1.52 10.98
CA ALA A 25 -0.84 1.83 10.90
C ALA A 25 -1.23 2.59 12.17
N GLY A 26 -1.48 3.90 12.04
CA GLY A 26 -1.69 4.77 13.18
C GLY A 26 -2.76 4.19 14.12
N PRO A 27 -2.66 4.43 15.45
CA PRO A 27 -3.59 3.85 16.43
C PRO A 27 -5.07 4.19 16.14
N ALA A 28 -5.33 5.22 15.34
CA ALA A 28 -6.67 5.54 14.86
C ALA A 28 -7.19 4.54 13.79
N LEU A 29 -6.38 4.11 12.82
CA LEU A 29 -6.81 3.23 11.72
C LEU A 29 -6.91 1.77 12.12
N ALA A 30 -6.18 1.31 13.16
CA ALA A 30 -6.23 -0.06 13.67
C ALA A 30 -7.65 -0.56 14.03
N HIS A 31 -8.60 0.36 14.26
CA HIS A 31 -9.98 0.06 14.59
C HIS A 31 -10.95 0.18 13.41
N HIS A 32 -10.48 0.51 12.21
CA HIS A 32 -11.32 0.73 11.04
C HIS A 32 -11.36 -0.51 10.13
N CYS A 33 -12.50 -0.69 9.47
CA CYS A 33 -12.58 -1.58 8.31
C CYS A 33 -12.32 -0.79 7.03
N PHE A 34 -11.79 -1.48 6.03
CA PHE A 34 -11.56 -0.91 4.72
C PHE A 34 -11.97 -1.86 3.61
N ILE A 35 -12.19 -1.31 2.42
CA ILE A 35 -12.44 -2.07 1.20
C ILE A 35 -11.28 -1.80 0.25
N PRO A 36 -10.56 -2.83 -0.23
CA PRO A 36 -9.56 -2.70 -1.28
C PRO A 36 -10.18 -2.14 -2.57
N MET A 37 -9.55 -1.13 -3.16
CA MET A 37 -10.03 -0.47 -4.37
C MET A 37 -9.04 -0.69 -5.53
N TYR A 38 -9.46 -1.42 -6.56
CA TYR A 38 -8.68 -1.61 -7.80
C TYR A 38 -8.92 -0.52 -8.85
N SER A 39 -9.78 0.43 -8.52
CA SER A 39 -10.01 1.66 -9.28
C SER A 39 -10.46 2.73 -8.30
N LEU A 40 -10.00 3.97 -8.49
CA LEU A 40 -10.47 5.11 -7.71
C LEU A 40 -11.83 5.64 -8.18
N ASN A 41 -12.36 5.11 -9.30
CA ASN A 41 -13.66 5.50 -9.88
C ASN A 41 -14.86 4.82 -9.21
N GLY A 42 -14.71 4.36 -7.96
CA GLY A 42 -15.80 3.73 -7.22
C GLY A 42 -16.88 4.72 -6.79
N PRO A 43 -18.08 4.23 -6.42
CA PRO A 43 -19.17 5.09 -6.00
C PRO A 43 -18.81 5.91 -4.76
N ALA A 44 -18.94 7.24 -4.87
CA ALA A 44 -18.76 8.15 -3.74
C ALA A 44 -19.90 7.99 -2.73
N SER A 45 -19.59 8.09 -1.44
CA SER A 45 -20.59 8.06 -0.37
C SER A 45 -20.14 8.98 0.76
N PRO A 46 -21.05 9.76 1.37
CA PRO A 46 -20.68 10.71 2.43
C PRO A 46 -20.03 10.09 3.67
N ASN A 47 -20.20 8.79 3.89
CA ASN A 47 -19.67 8.09 5.07
C ASN A 47 -18.41 7.27 4.76
N TRP A 48 -17.91 7.32 3.52
CA TRP A 48 -16.75 6.56 3.11
C TRP A 48 -15.70 7.50 2.51
N PHE A 49 -14.52 7.49 3.10
CA PHE A 49 -13.34 8.16 2.55
C PHE A 49 -12.60 7.21 1.63
N VAL A 50 -12.10 7.74 0.52
CA VAL A 50 -11.20 7.01 -0.38
C VAL A 50 -9.82 7.59 -0.17
N PHE A 51 -8.85 6.72 0.10
CA PHE A 51 -7.44 7.05 0.12
C PHE A 51 -6.77 6.31 -1.04
N SER A 52 -6.10 7.04 -1.92
CA SER A 52 -5.24 6.43 -2.93
C SER A 52 -3.97 5.85 -2.30
N ALA A 53 -3.24 5.01 -3.04
CA ALA A 53 -1.93 4.53 -2.60
C ALA A 53 -0.96 5.68 -2.30
N GLU A 54 -0.95 6.72 -3.15
CA GLU A 54 -0.13 7.94 -2.97
C GLU A 54 -0.51 8.70 -1.68
N GLN A 55 -1.82 8.86 -1.40
CA GLN A 55 -2.27 9.47 -0.15
C GLN A 55 -1.91 8.60 1.06
N GLY A 56 -1.98 7.28 0.92
CA GLY A 56 -1.52 6.34 1.95
C GLY A 56 -0.02 6.49 2.23
N ALA A 57 0.81 6.58 1.19
CA ALA A 57 2.25 6.79 1.31
C ALA A 57 2.58 8.11 2.04
N GLN A 58 1.85 9.19 1.71
CA GLN A 58 1.98 10.46 2.41
C GLN A 58 1.55 10.37 3.88
N LEU A 59 0.46 9.66 4.20
CA LEU A 59 -0.08 9.60 5.56
C LEU A 59 0.69 8.66 6.49
N GLU A 60 1.18 7.54 5.95
CA GLU A 60 1.82 6.49 6.75
C GLU A 60 3.32 6.75 6.95
N VAL A 61 4.01 7.29 5.94
CA VAL A 61 5.48 7.47 5.97
C VAL A 61 5.96 8.82 5.45
N GLU A 62 5.05 9.80 5.31
CA GLU A 62 5.36 11.17 4.84
C GLU A 62 6.04 11.22 3.45
N TYR A 63 5.85 10.18 2.63
CA TYR A 63 6.41 10.12 1.29
C TYR A 63 5.68 11.09 0.34
N ILE A 64 6.44 11.88 -0.41
CA ILE A 64 5.93 12.82 -1.41
C ILE A 64 6.41 12.37 -2.78
N THR A 65 5.48 12.03 -3.67
CA THR A 65 5.81 11.66 -5.05
C THR A 65 6.33 12.87 -5.82
N GLU A 66 7.55 12.78 -6.34
CA GLU A 66 8.29 13.93 -6.86
C GLU A 66 7.82 14.42 -8.24
N CYS A 67 7.43 13.49 -9.11
CA CYS A 67 6.99 13.82 -10.47
C CYS A 67 5.89 12.88 -10.98
N ASP A 68 5.19 13.30 -12.03
CA ASP A 68 4.11 12.51 -12.63
C ASP A 68 4.58 11.12 -13.10
N ALA A 69 5.81 11.03 -13.62
CA ALA A 69 6.38 9.74 -14.05
C ALA A 69 6.59 8.77 -12.88
N ALA A 70 7.02 9.26 -11.71
CA ALA A 70 7.13 8.46 -10.48
C ALA A 70 5.74 8.02 -9.99
N ARG A 71 4.74 8.90 -10.06
CA ARG A 71 3.36 8.57 -9.72
C ARG A 71 2.81 7.46 -10.61
N ASP A 72 3.01 7.59 -11.91
CA ASP A 72 2.54 6.62 -12.90
C ASP A 72 3.24 5.26 -12.71
N ALA A 73 4.55 5.25 -12.43
CA ALA A 73 5.29 4.04 -12.12
C ALA A 73 4.76 3.35 -10.85
N GLY A 74 4.46 4.12 -9.79
CA GLY A 74 3.86 3.61 -8.56
C GLY A 74 2.53 2.89 -8.80
N TYR A 75 1.60 3.51 -9.55
CA TYR A 75 0.31 2.88 -9.84
C TYR A 75 0.42 1.70 -10.82
N ALA A 76 1.32 1.76 -11.80
CA ALA A 76 1.58 0.65 -12.71
C ALA A 76 2.10 -0.59 -11.97
N ALA A 77 2.99 -0.40 -10.99
CA ALA A 77 3.51 -1.50 -10.18
C ALA A 77 2.42 -2.18 -9.33
N LEU A 78 1.45 -1.40 -8.81
CA LEU A 78 0.30 -1.96 -8.10
C LEU A 78 -0.57 -2.80 -9.02
N GLU A 79 -0.83 -2.32 -10.24
CA GLU A 79 -1.60 -3.07 -11.24
C GLU A 79 -0.87 -4.37 -11.63
N ASP A 80 0.43 -4.31 -11.91
CA ASP A 80 1.27 -5.46 -12.25
C ASP A 80 1.32 -6.51 -11.12
N ALA A 81 1.30 -6.05 -9.86
CA ALA A 81 1.26 -6.91 -8.69
C ALA A 81 -0.15 -7.46 -8.37
N GLY A 82 -1.18 -7.03 -9.11
CA GLY A 82 -2.57 -7.36 -8.80
C GLY A 82 -3.03 -6.80 -7.45
N LEU A 83 -2.44 -5.68 -7.02
CA LEU A 83 -2.74 -4.98 -5.78
C LEU A 83 -3.76 -3.86 -6.01
N PRO A 84 -4.50 -3.46 -4.96
CA PRO A 84 -5.39 -2.31 -5.02
C PRO A 84 -4.61 -0.99 -5.21
N VAL A 85 -5.20 -0.04 -5.93
CA VAL A 85 -4.67 1.32 -6.12
C VAL A 85 -5.07 2.29 -4.98
N GLY A 86 -5.77 1.78 -3.97
CA GLY A 86 -6.20 2.52 -2.81
C GLY A 86 -7.12 1.70 -1.92
N ILE A 87 -7.63 2.36 -0.88
CA ILE A 87 -8.57 1.78 0.07
C ILE A 87 -9.73 2.72 0.31
N LYS A 88 -10.89 2.15 0.61
CA LYS A 88 -12.08 2.89 1.03
C LYS A 88 -12.34 2.61 2.51
N VAL A 89 -12.27 3.63 3.34
CA VAL A 89 -12.40 3.55 4.80
C VAL A 89 -13.73 4.17 5.22
N PHE A 90 -14.47 3.50 6.10
CA PHE A 90 -15.74 4.03 6.58
C PHE A 90 -15.54 4.96 7.78
N GLU A 91 -15.98 6.21 7.67
CA GLU A 91 -15.79 7.29 8.66
C GLU A 91 -16.31 6.92 10.06
N LYS A 92 -17.45 6.22 10.12
CA LYS A 92 -18.26 6.11 11.35
C LYS A 92 -18.26 4.71 11.97
N MET A 93 -17.49 3.78 11.43
CA MET A 93 -17.50 2.39 11.86
C MET A 93 -16.09 1.90 12.14
N THR A 94 -15.75 1.99 13.41
CA THR A 94 -15.35 0.79 14.14
C THR A 94 -16.44 -0.27 13.95
N ILE A 95 -16.31 -1.15 12.95
CA ILE A 95 -17.28 -2.26 12.76
C ILE A 95 -17.01 -3.29 13.87
N GLY A 96 -17.67 -3.11 15.02
CA GLY A 96 -17.86 -4.16 16.01
C GLY A 96 -16.77 -4.32 17.07
N ASP A 97 -16.92 -3.53 18.13
CA ASP A 97 -16.67 -3.89 19.54
C ASP A 97 -15.33 -4.58 19.92
N PRO A 98 -14.37 -3.88 20.56
CA PRO A 98 -13.22 -4.53 21.22
C PRO A 98 -13.63 -5.50 22.36
N LYS A 99 -14.93 -5.64 22.66
CA LYS A 99 -15.54 -6.52 23.68
C LYS A 99 -16.41 -7.66 23.12
N ALA A 100 -16.41 -7.90 21.81
CA ALA A 100 -16.96 -9.10 21.15
C ALA A 100 -18.47 -9.41 21.37
N LYS A 101 -19.38 -8.42 21.32
CA LYS A 101 -20.84 -8.68 21.49
C LYS A 101 -21.70 -8.70 20.22
N GLY A 102 -21.13 -8.58 19.01
CA GLY A 102 -21.92 -8.49 17.76
C GLY A 102 -21.32 -9.24 16.56
N ARG A 103 -22.12 -9.42 15.49
CA ARG A 103 -21.71 -10.08 14.24
C ARG A 103 -20.62 -9.27 13.52
N MET A 104 -19.41 -9.83 13.51
CA MET A 104 -18.26 -9.39 12.74
C MET A 104 -18.15 -10.30 11.51
N ASN A 105 -18.20 -9.76 10.29
CA ASN A 105 -17.90 -10.52 9.06
C ASN A 105 -16.96 -9.76 8.09
N PRO A 106 -15.82 -9.21 8.56
CA PRO A 106 -14.71 -8.92 7.67
C PRO A 106 -14.20 -10.27 7.14
N ASN A 107 -13.70 -10.31 5.91
CA ASN A 107 -13.21 -11.54 5.28
C ASN A 107 -11.87 -12.03 5.88
N GLY A 108 -11.58 -11.71 7.15
CA GLY A 108 -10.43 -12.21 7.88
C GLY A 108 -9.07 -11.79 7.32
N ALA A 109 -8.98 -10.61 6.70
CA ALA A 109 -7.73 -10.10 6.09
C ALA A 109 -7.16 -11.00 4.98
N ASN A 110 -8.03 -11.50 4.09
CA ASN A 110 -7.66 -12.41 3.00
C ASN A 110 -7.46 -11.73 1.63
N GLY A 111 -7.38 -10.41 1.60
CA GLY A 111 -7.24 -9.60 0.39
C GLY A 111 -8.53 -9.35 -0.38
N LYS A 112 -9.71 -9.73 0.14
CA LYS A 112 -10.98 -9.63 -0.59
C LYS A 112 -12.07 -8.94 0.23
N GLY A 113 -12.84 -8.08 -0.42
CA GLY A 113 -14.06 -7.50 0.17
C GLY A 113 -13.78 -6.60 1.37
N LEU A 114 -14.51 -6.77 2.47
CA LEU A 114 -14.34 -5.95 3.67
C LEU A 114 -13.19 -6.48 4.54
N GLU A 115 -12.14 -5.69 4.71
CA GLU A 115 -10.96 -5.98 5.53
C GLU A 115 -10.98 -5.21 6.85
N TYR A 116 -10.15 -5.64 7.81
CA TYR A 116 -10.02 -5.01 9.12
C TYR A 116 -8.53 -4.85 9.48
N PHE A 117 -8.11 -3.61 9.78
CA PHE A 117 -6.72 -3.32 10.12
C PHE A 117 -6.25 -4.10 11.36
N GLY A 118 -7.07 -4.15 12.42
CA GLY A 118 -6.73 -4.83 13.67
C GLY A 118 -6.74 -6.36 13.63
N ALA A 119 -7.10 -6.97 12.50
CA ALA A 119 -6.90 -8.40 12.25
C ALA A 119 -5.52 -8.72 11.66
N GLY A 120 -4.64 -7.72 11.49
CA GLY A 120 -3.30 -7.89 10.93
C GLY A 120 -3.29 -7.99 9.41
N SER A 121 -4.21 -7.32 8.70
CA SER A 121 -4.10 -7.23 7.24
C SER A 121 -2.82 -6.51 6.85
N GLU A 122 -1.95 -7.19 6.12
CA GLU A 122 -0.73 -6.62 5.54
C GLU A 122 -1.01 -5.78 4.30
N LEU A 123 -2.20 -5.90 3.71
CA LEU A 123 -2.54 -5.32 2.42
C LEU A 123 -2.31 -3.79 2.34
N PRO A 124 -2.67 -2.98 3.35
CA PRO A 124 -2.41 -1.54 3.30
C PRO A 124 -0.91 -1.21 3.25
N GLY A 125 -0.10 -1.94 4.02
CA GLY A 125 1.36 -1.79 3.99
C GLY A 125 1.93 -2.23 2.64
N GLN A 126 1.48 -3.37 2.12
CA GLN A 126 1.91 -3.87 0.79
C GLN A 126 1.58 -2.88 -0.34
N ILE A 127 0.43 -2.19 -0.28
CA ILE A 127 0.07 -1.14 -1.24
C ILE A 127 1.06 0.03 -1.15
N VAL A 128 1.32 0.55 0.05
CA VAL A 128 2.22 1.69 0.26
C VAL A 128 3.65 1.33 -0.16
N ASP A 129 4.18 0.21 0.30
CA ASP A 129 5.55 -0.22 0.01
C ASP A 129 5.76 -0.46 -1.49
N THR A 130 4.80 -1.10 -2.17
CA THR A 130 4.88 -1.36 -3.62
C THR A 130 4.83 -0.06 -4.42
N TYR A 131 3.96 0.87 -4.03
CA TYR A 131 3.85 2.17 -4.69
C TYR A 131 5.16 2.96 -4.56
N ILE A 132 5.69 3.10 -3.34
CA ILE A 132 6.91 3.86 -3.06
C ILE A 132 8.11 3.25 -3.78
N ALA A 133 8.31 1.93 -3.69
CA ALA A 133 9.47 1.27 -4.30
C ALA A 133 9.54 1.48 -5.81
N ALA A 134 8.39 1.49 -6.50
CA ALA A 134 8.35 1.77 -7.93
C ALA A 134 8.50 3.26 -8.23
N ALA A 135 7.86 4.15 -7.46
CA ALA A 135 8.00 5.59 -7.62
C ALA A 135 9.46 6.06 -7.43
N GLU A 136 10.17 5.55 -6.43
CA GLU A 136 11.58 5.85 -6.15
C GLU A 136 12.55 5.33 -7.22
N SER A 137 12.11 4.40 -8.07
CA SER A 137 12.94 3.89 -9.18
C SER A 137 13.02 4.84 -10.37
N VAL A 138 12.18 5.87 -10.39
CA VAL A 138 12.11 6.87 -11.46
C VAL A 138 12.98 8.07 -11.10
N ASP A 139 13.88 8.42 -12.02
CA ASP A 139 14.64 9.67 -11.94
C ASP A 139 13.76 10.85 -12.38
N CYS A 140 13.45 11.75 -11.44
CA CYS A 140 12.64 12.94 -11.68
C CYS A 140 13.47 14.20 -12.05
N GLY A 141 14.79 14.09 -12.17
CA GLY A 141 15.68 15.13 -12.69
C GLY A 141 16.55 15.89 -11.68
#